data_AF-A0A1G0LDA3-F1
#
_entry.id   AF-A0A1G0LDA3-F1
#
_cell.length_a   1.000
_cell.length_b   1.000
_cell.length_c   1.000
_cell.angle_alpha   90.00
_cell.angle_beta   90.00
_cell.angle_gamma   90.00
#
_symmetry.space_group_name_H-M   'P 1'
#
loop_
_entity.id
_entity.type
_entity.pdbx_description
1 polymer ?
#
loop_
_entity_poly.entity_id
_entity_poly.type
_entity_poly.pdbx_seq_one_letter_code
_entity_poly.pdbx_strand_id
1 'polypeptide(L)'
;MRRPLPFVAGITAILLLVPSNVTGYGVALHDLFPLRALAESRAPSGRAVRADTLAGVTDADIARFRGWFYERACALPDTTLRHAFLRRYPTAAAFDARGFKEFFLMNGAAHVLGVDSFAAVYREMKPQDRALDPHPPYAAGPRIPLMTALQLGSIYADLDRRNQSRIWRDAGGRVVRTATGDTVPFDPMTLNMGRLTGLSSQAHGHYGLNHHPKSDAPDVLKRAPWDFAVAIGFPGAVETYAEANAQLFTDLALLALLGGRPGWPTLSALYAGSALHYVADVGNPVHTVQAGIYEIYADATFQAWLRKATTLFGLLGAAPARTSIGVDILTNLHTLSEELFQWELEDALRRSASGGFEGIPESMHGAVAALDRGDGALRRVLADTLARLRSQGPAPAFGAAVTAVVVNAGYEDGADVYRTIRRLAVGPVRRGGVVIDFDTIPDEAVWRFIRPRSSGEVRVALDHFNELEARGVARVTEALRWWWGQYVVTSMAPRADRPLLVDLIVRRVVSERLRYLDAAEARRRAWIGSHGGLPNR
;
A
#
# COMPACT_ATOMS: atom_id res chain seq x y z
N MET A 1 -56.20 13.93 -26.35
CA MET A 1 -55.60 14.55 -25.14
C MET A 1 -54.78 13.48 -24.41
N ARG A 2 -53.47 13.43 -24.64
CA ARG A 2 -52.52 12.53 -23.96
C ARG A 2 -51.55 13.40 -23.17
N ARG A 3 -51.46 13.19 -21.85
CA ARG A 3 -50.46 13.83 -20.98
C ARG A 3 -49.09 13.15 -21.17
N PRO A 4 -47.96 13.87 -21.21
CA PRO A 4 -46.64 13.25 -21.20
C PRO A 4 -46.22 12.90 -19.76
N LEU A 5 -45.59 11.72 -19.60
CA LEU A 5 -44.89 11.32 -18.38
C LEU A 5 -43.50 11.98 -18.35
N PRO A 6 -42.99 12.38 -17.16
CA PRO A 6 -41.73 13.09 -17.04
C PRO A 6 -40.52 12.14 -17.16
N PHE A 7 -39.64 12.55 -18.06
CA PHE A 7 -38.20 12.31 -18.19
C PHE A 7 -37.51 11.58 -17.02
N VAL A 8 -37.09 10.35 -17.28
CA VAL A 8 -36.03 9.61 -16.56
C VAL A 8 -34.68 10.13 -17.07
N ALA A 9 -34.13 11.17 -16.44
CA ALA A 9 -32.78 11.68 -16.71
C ALA A 9 -31.89 11.73 -15.45
N GLY A 10 -32.26 11.02 -14.39
CA GLY A 10 -31.64 11.17 -13.06
C GLY A 10 -30.78 10.02 -12.53
N ILE A 11 -30.51 8.94 -13.29
CA ILE A 11 -29.93 7.72 -12.69
C ILE A 11 -28.55 7.32 -13.23
N THR A 12 -28.09 7.88 -14.34
CA THR A 12 -26.81 7.45 -14.95
C THR A 12 -25.56 8.07 -14.30
N ALA A 13 -25.69 9.11 -13.47
CA ALA A 13 -24.55 9.77 -12.80
C ALA A 13 -24.27 9.25 -11.37
N ILE A 14 -25.11 8.37 -10.82
CA ILE A 14 -25.02 7.93 -9.41
C ILE A 14 -24.16 6.66 -9.24
N LEU A 15 -23.93 5.89 -10.30
CA LEU A 15 -23.13 4.65 -10.23
C LEU A 15 -21.60 4.85 -10.27
N LEU A 16 -21.12 6.10 -10.37
CA LEU A 16 -19.70 6.45 -10.26
C LEU A 16 -19.35 7.17 -8.94
N LEU A 17 -20.31 7.31 -8.02
CA LEU A 17 -20.15 8.16 -6.83
C LEU A 17 -20.52 7.48 -5.50
N VAL A 18 -20.81 6.18 -5.49
CA VAL A 18 -20.85 5.45 -4.22
C VAL A 18 -19.41 5.04 -3.90
N PRO A 19 -18.79 5.52 -2.81
CA PRO A 19 -17.52 4.97 -2.35
C PRO A 19 -17.73 3.48 -2.09
N SER A 20 -17.16 2.63 -2.94
CA SER A 20 -17.03 1.21 -2.67
C SER A 20 -16.16 1.05 -1.42
N ASN A 21 -16.73 0.47 -0.37
CA ASN A 21 -16.24 0.50 1.01
C ASN A 21 -15.27 -0.64 1.35
N VAL A 22 -14.41 -1.01 0.41
CA VAL A 22 -13.49 -2.13 0.60
C VAL A 22 -12.22 -1.63 1.31
N THR A 23 -11.86 -2.27 2.42
CA THR A 23 -10.63 -2.06 3.19
C THR A 23 -9.53 -3.06 2.81
N GLY A 24 -8.30 -2.71 3.19
CA GLY A 24 -7.07 -3.25 2.60
C GLY A 24 -6.80 -4.72 2.91
N TYR A 25 -6.21 -5.38 1.91
CA TYR A 25 -5.23 -6.45 1.95
C TYR A 25 -4.85 -6.99 3.35
N GLY A 26 -5.20 -8.24 3.67
CA GLY A 26 -4.55 -9.07 4.71
C GLY A 26 -4.00 -8.35 5.95
N VAL A 27 -4.76 -7.42 6.55
CA VAL A 27 -4.27 -6.42 7.51
C VAL A 27 -3.56 -7.07 8.71
N ALA A 28 -4.05 -8.24 9.15
CA ALA A 28 -3.49 -8.94 10.30
C ALA A 28 -2.07 -9.47 10.02
N LEU A 29 -1.72 -9.76 8.77
CA LEU A 29 -0.36 -10.14 8.41
C LEU A 29 0.62 -8.98 8.63
N HIS A 30 0.20 -7.74 8.37
CA HIS A 30 1.01 -6.54 8.63
C HIS A 30 1.21 -6.27 10.13
N ASP A 31 0.36 -6.81 11.00
CA ASP A 31 0.57 -6.85 12.46
C ASP A 31 1.58 -7.95 12.85
N LEU A 32 1.45 -9.11 12.22
CA LEU A 32 2.24 -10.31 12.53
C LEU A 32 3.70 -10.18 12.09
N PHE A 33 3.98 -9.59 10.93
CA PHE A 33 5.33 -9.54 10.39
C PHE A 33 6.33 -8.79 11.30
N PRO A 34 6.07 -7.56 11.79
CA PRO A 34 6.96 -6.90 12.74
C PRO A 34 7.13 -7.72 14.02
N LEU A 35 6.05 -8.30 14.53
CA LEU A 35 6.06 -9.12 15.75
C LEU A 35 7.04 -10.29 15.61
N ARG A 36 6.96 -11.05 14.52
CA ARG A 36 7.79 -12.24 14.29
C ARG A 36 9.21 -11.90 13.84
N ALA A 37 9.35 -10.97 12.88
CA ALA A 37 10.64 -10.64 12.31
C ALA A 37 11.56 -9.95 13.32
N LEU A 38 11.00 -9.11 14.21
CA LEU A 38 11.78 -8.20 15.06
C LEU A 38 11.79 -8.53 16.55
N ALA A 39 11.04 -9.55 17.02
CA ALA A 39 10.94 -9.89 18.46
C ALA A 39 12.30 -10.00 19.18
N GLU A 40 13.26 -10.65 18.54
CA GLU A 40 14.61 -10.89 19.09
C GLU A 40 15.64 -9.82 18.67
N SER A 41 15.20 -8.81 17.91
CA SER A 41 16.08 -7.72 17.48
C SER A 41 16.35 -6.72 18.62
N ARG A 42 17.44 -5.97 18.45
CA ARG A 42 17.76 -4.83 19.32
C ARG A 42 17.10 -3.56 18.79
N ALA A 43 16.58 -2.74 19.71
CA ALA A 43 16.09 -1.41 19.41
C ALA A 43 17.23 -0.39 19.38
N PRO A 44 17.02 0.82 18.82
CA PRO A 44 18.00 1.92 18.90
C PRO A 44 18.43 2.29 20.34
N SER A 45 17.60 1.97 21.33
CA SER A 45 17.93 2.15 22.76
C SER A 45 18.95 1.12 23.30
N GLY A 46 19.25 0.06 22.53
CA GLY A 46 20.03 -1.10 22.97
C GLY A 46 19.20 -2.19 23.66
N ARG A 47 17.93 -1.91 24.02
CA ARG A 47 17.02 -2.92 24.60
C ARG A 47 16.50 -3.88 23.53
N ALA A 48 15.97 -5.03 23.95
CA ALA A 48 15.24 -5.91 23.04
C ALA A 48 13.94 -5.23 22.58
N VAL A 49 13.58 -5.33 21.30
CA VAL A 49 12.37 -4.67 20.75
C VAL A 49 11.12 -5.02 21.54
N ARG A 50 10.93 -6.30 21.88
CA ARG A 50 9.78 -6.79 22.67
C ARG A 50 9.66 -6.21 24.09
N ALA A 51 10.78 -5.76 24.65
CA ALA A 51 10.83 -5.24 26.03
C ALA A 51 10.96 -3.70 26.07
N ASP A 52 11.14 -3.06 24.91
CA ASP A 52 11.33 -1.63 24.85
C ASP A 52 9.99 -0.89 24.95
N THR A 53 10.01 0.27 25.60
CA THR A 53 8.86 1.14 25.77
C THR A 53 9.26 2.59 25.49
N LEU A 54 8.39 3.28 24.77
CA LEU A 54 8.57 4.65 24.31
C LEU A 54 7.62 5.58 25.08
N ALA A 55 7.94 6.87 25.10
CA ALA A 55 7.00 7.88 25.59
C ALA A 55 5.81 8.00 24.63
N GLY A 56 4.60 8.24 25.14
CA GLY A 56 3.45 8.52 24.29
C GLY A 56 3.68 9.72 23.36
N VAL A 57 2.97 9.74 22.23
CA VAL A 57 3.00 10.86 21.28
C VAL A 57 1.71 11.66 21.37
N THR A 58 1.83 12.98 21.44
CA THR A 58 0.69 13.92 21.47
C THR A 58 0.50 14.63 20.12
N ASP A 59 -0.67 15.25 19.91
CA ASP A 59 -0.89 16.16 18.77
C ASP A 59 0.17 17.27 18.69
N ALA A 60 0.61 17.76 19.85
CA ALA A 60 1.65 18.78 19.92
C ALA A 60 3.02 18.24 19.47
N ASP A 61 3.35 16.98 19.76
CA ASP A 61 4.59 16.35 19.28
C ASP A 61 4.60 16.20 17.75
N ILE A 62 3.46 15.80 17.18
CA ILE A 62 3.25 15.68 15.74
C ILE A 62 3.37 17.05 15.06
N ALA A 63 2.67 18.06 15.59
CA ALA A 63 2.76 19.43 15.07
C ALA A 63 4.19 19.99 15.16
N ARG A 64 4.90 19.72 16.27
CA ARG A 64 6.32 20.08 16.42
C ARG A 64 7.22 19.39 15.41
N PHE A 65 6.99 18.10 15.12
CA PHE A 65 7.77 17.37 14.11
C PHE A 65 7.57 17.98 12.72
N ARG A 66 6.33 18.27 12.33
CA ARG A 66 6.01 18.94 11.06
C ARG A 66 6.66 20.33 10.96
N GLY A 67 6.54 21.15 12.00
CA GLY A 67 7.17 22.47 12.05
C GLY A 67 8.70 22.40 11.95
N TRP A 68 9.31 21.47 12.67
CA TRP A 68 10.76 21.23 12.58
C TRP A 68 11.20 20.76 11.20
N PHE A 69 10.44 19.87 10.55
CA PHE A 69 10.73 19.46 9.17
C PHE A 69 10.68 20.67 8.22
N TYR A 70 9.64 21.51 8.34
CA TYR A 70 9.50 22.73 7.56
C TYR A 70 10.69 23.68 7.75
N GLU A 71 11.10 23.93 8.99
CA GLU A 71 12.27 24.76 9.31
C GLU A 71 13.54 24.22 8.65
N ARG A 72 13.75 22.90 8.69
CA ARG A 72 14.89 22.24 8.04
C ARG A 72 14.84 22.36 6.51
N ALA A 73 13.67 22.17 5.91
CA ALA A 73 13.49 22.36 4.47
C ALA A 73 13.76 23.82 4.05
N CYS A 74 13.33 24.79 4.86
CA CYS A 74 13.61 26.22 4.63
C CYS A 74 15.09 26.59 4.86
N ALA A 75 15.81 25.83 5.68
CA ALA A 75 17.22 26.05 5.96
C ALA A 75 18.18 25.30 5.02
N LEU A 76 17.66 24.58 4.01
CA LEU A 76 18.50 23.82 3.08
C LEU A 76 19.56 24.74 2.41
N PRO A 77 20.84 24.31 2.39
CA PRO A 77 21.91 25.05 1.71
C PRO A 77 21.72 25.14 0.19
N ASP A 78 21.05 24.15 -0.39
CA ASP A 78 20.69 24.12 -1.81
C ASP A 78 19.61 25.17 -2.10
N THR A 79 20.03 26.33 -2.60
CA THR A 79 19.18 27.51 -2.78
C THR A 79 18.06 27.27 -3.80
N THR A 80 18.34 26.52 -4.87
CA THR A 80 17.35 26.15 -5.88
C THR A 80 16.26 25.26 -5.27
N LEU A 81 16.68 24.23 -4.53
CA LEU A 81 15.76 23.31 -3.87
C LEU A 81 14.91 24.01 -2.80
N ARG A 82 15.55 24.86 -1.98
CA ARG A 82 14.88 25.69 -0.97
C ARG A 82 13.85 26.61 -1.61
N HIS A 83 14.20 27.32 -2.69
CA HIS A 83 13.25 28.20 -3.38
C HIS A 83 12.08 27.40 -3.97
N ALA A 84 12.32 26.21 -4.52
CA ALA A 84 11.24 25.35 -5.01
C ALA A 84 10.29 24.92 -3.89
N PHE A 85 10.82 24.57 -2.72
CA PHE A 85 10.00 24.27 -1.54
C PHE A 85 9.17 25.48 -1.09
N LEU A 86 9.82 26.65 -0.92
CA LEU A 86 9.17 27.89 -0.46
C LEU A 86 8.13 28.44 -1.44
N ARG A 87 8.27 28.18 -2.75
CA ARG A 87 7.23 28.55 -3.73
C ARG A 87 5.92 27.80 -3.49
N ARG A 88 5.99 26.56 -3.03
CA ARG A 88 4.80 25.74 -2.71
C ARG A 88 4.28 26.01 -1.30
N TYR A 89 5.21 26.15 -0.35
CA TYR A 89 4.92 26.34 1.07
C TYR A 89 5.64 27.58 1.59
N PRO A 90 5.10 28.79 1.33
CA PRO A 90 5.78 30.04 1.66
C PRO A 90 5.82 30.35 3.17
N THR A 91 4.94 29.70 3.95
CA THR A 91 4.84 29.88 5.40
C THR A 91 4.62 28.53 6.08
N ALA A 92 4.96 28.44 7.37
CA ALA A 92 4.67 27.25 8.17
C ALA A 92 3.17 26.94 8.22
N ALA A 93 2.31 27.97 8.14
CA ALA A 93 0.85 27.79 8.09
C ALA A 93 0.38 27.14 6.77
N ALA A 94 1.07 27.39 5.65
CA ALA A 94 0.80 26.71 4.39
C ALA A 94 1.27 25.24 4.40
N PHE A 95 2.16 24.88 5.33
CA PHE A 95 2.63 23.51 5.58
C PHE A 95 1.94 22.91 6.81
N ASP A 96 0.61 23.02 6.85
CA ASP A 96 -0.24 22.42 7.87
C ASP A 96 -0.35 20.88 7.69
N ALA A 97 -1.23 20.22 8.43
CA ALA A 97 -1.40 18.77 8.31
C ALA A 97 -1.77 18.33 6.89
N ARG A 98 -2.62 19.09 6.19
CA ARG A 98 -3.00 18.80 4.81
C ARG A 98 -1.83 19.02 3.86
N GLY A 99 -1.14 20.16 3.97
CA GLY A 99 0.06 20.46 3.18
C GLY A 99 1.15 19.40 3.36
N PHE A 100 1.33 18.88 4.58
CA PHE A 100 2.26 17.79 4.86
C PHE A 100 1.86 16.48 4.17
N LYS A 101 0.58 16.11 4.20
CA LYS A 101 0.04 14.93 3.51
C LYS A 101 0.22 15.06 1.98
N GLU A 102 -0.19 16.18 1.41
CA GLU A 102 -0.07 16.44 -0.03
C GLU A 102 1.40 16.48 -0.47
N PHE A 103 2.30 17.05 0.34
CA PHE A 103 3.74 17.03 0.06
C PHE A 103 4.31 15.62 -0.11
N PHE A 104 3.75 14.65 0.61
CA PHE A 104 4.12 13.24 0.51
C PHE A 104 3.25 12.42 -0.46
N LEU A 105 2.42 13.07 -1.28
CA LEU A 105 1.47 12.42 -2.21
C LEU A 105 0.43 11.53 -1.51
N MET A 106 0.17 11.79 -0.23
CA MET A 106 -0.90 11.13 0.52
C MET A 106 -2.23 11.86 0.28
N ASN A 107 -3.33 11.21 0.67
CA ASN A 107 -4.65 11.84 0.66
C ASN A 107 -4.70 12.99 1.68
N GLY A 108 -4.68 14.23 1.17
CA GLY A 108 -4.75 15.44 2.00
C GLY A 108 -6.00 15.58 2.88
N ALA A 109 -7.08 14.85 2.56
CA ALA A 109 -8.34 14.86 3.32
C ALA A 109 -8.50 13.70 4.30
N ALA A 110 -7.63 12.68 4.25
CA ALA A 110 -7.66 11.57 5.22
C ALA A 110 -6.96 11.97 6.52
N HIS A 111 -7.30 11.32 7.64
CA HIS A 111 -6.48 11.37 8.84
C HIS A 111 -5.45 10.25 8.78
N VAL A 112 -4.16 10.60 8.80
CA VAL A 112 -3.06 9.67 8.55
C VAL A 112 -2.24 9.49 9.81
N LEU A 113 -2.04 8.25 10.27
CA LEU A 113 -1.32 7.98 11.50
C LEU A 113 0.13 8.49 11.41
N GLY A 114 0.56 9.30 12.39
CA GLY A 114 1.87 9.94 12.41
C GLY A 114 1.89 11.35 11.84
N VAL A 115 0.91 11.71 10.99
CA VAL A 115 0.63 13.10 10.57
C VAL A 115 -0.51 13.71 11.38
N ASP A 116 -1.47 12.86 11.76
CA ASP A 116 -2.58 13.09 12.65
C ASP A 116 -2.43 12.11 13.84
N SER A 117 -3.01 12.45 15.01
CA SER A 117 -2.95 11.54 16.16
C SER A 117 -3.82 10.31 15.96
N PHE A 118 -3.46 9.24 16.67
CA PHE A 118 -4.27 8.02 16.74
C PHE A 118 -5.73 8.33 17.08
N ALA A 119 -6.00 9.23 18.04
CA ALA A 119 -7.36 9.60 18.42
C ALA A 119 -8.15 10.28 17.26
N ALA A 120 -7.48 11.03 16.38
CA ALA A 120 -8.11 11.57 15.19
C ALA A 120 -8.40 10.48 14.15
N VAL A 121 -7.41 9.62 13.88
CA VAL A 121 -7.55 8.51 12.92
C VAL A 121 -8.65 7.54 13.38
N TYR A 122 -8.57 7.04 14.62
CA TYR A 122 -9.51 6.07 15.18
C TYR A 122 -10.97 6.57 15.18
N ARG A 123 -11.20 7.87 15.44
CA ARG A 123 -12.54 8.46 15.39
C ARG A 123 -13.16 8.44 14.00
N GLU A 124 -12.36 8.49 12.95
CA GLU A 124 -12.80 8.53 11.55
C GLU A 124 -12.77 7.16 10.86
N MET A 125 -12.14 6.17 11.49
CA MET A 125 -12.23 4.77 11.09
C MET A 125 -13.68 4.28 11.15
N LYS A 126 -14.09 3.51 10.14
CA LYS A 126 -15.41 2.89 10.14
C LYS A 126 -15.47 1.78 11.21
N PRO A 127 -16.67 1.40 11.68
CA PRO A 127 -16.81 0.31 12.66
C PRO A 127 -16.16 -1.02 12.25
N GLN A 128 -16.22 -1.36 10.96
CA GLN A 128 -15.61 -2.55 10.37
C GLN A 128 -14.07 -2.45 10.40
N ASP A 129 -13.49 -1.35 9.94
CA ASP A 129 -12.05 -1.07 10.02
C ASP A 129 -11.54 -1.12 11.49
N ARG A 130 -12.35 -0.67 12.46
CA ARG A 130 -12.02 -0.76 13.90
C ARG A 130 -12.09 -2.19 14.45
N ALA A 131 -12.91 -3.06 13.87
CA ALA A 131 -12.98 -4.47 14.26
C ALA A 131 -11.73 -5.24 13.83
N LEU A 132 -11.03 -4.74 12.80
CA LEU A 132 -9.76 -5.27 12.31
C LEU A 132 -8.53 -4.74 13.07
N ASP A 133 -8.66 -3.73 13.94
CA ASP A 133 -7.54 -3.24 14.74
C ASP A 133 -7.31 -4.20 15.92
N PRO A 134 -6.23 -5.00 15.92
CA PRO A 134 -5.97 -5.96 17.00
C PRO A 134 -5.48 -5.26 18.27
N HIS A 135 -5.18 -3.96 18.20
CA HIS A 135 -4.70 -3.20 19.34
C HIS A 135 -5.88 -2.52 20.04
N PRO A 136 -6.01 -2.65 21.37
CA PRO A 136 -6.96 -1.83 22.11
C PRO A 136 -6.66 -0.36 21.79
N PRO A 137 -7.67 0.52 21.77
CA PRO A 137 -7.48 1.90 21.37
C PRO A 137 -6.29 2.45 22.14
N TYR A 138 -5.24 2.82 21.40
CA TYR A 138 -4.14 3.60 21.93
C TYR A 138 -4.71 4.95 22.38
N ALA A 139 -5.38 4.94 23.54
CA ALA A 139 -5.63 6.14 24.30
C ALA A 139 -4.24 6.69 24.61
N ALA A 140 -4.02 7.98 24.31
CA ALA A 140 -2.77 8.67 24.50
C ALA A 140 -2.23 8.46 25.93
N GLY A 141 -1.52 7.35 26.11
CA GLY A 141 -0.96 6.92 27.38
C GLY A 141 0.45 7.48 27.50
N PRO A 142 0.97 7.60 28.72
CA PRO A 142 2.31 8.15 28.94
C PRO A 142 3.41 7.29 28.28
N ARG A 143 3.13 6.01 28.03
CA ARG A 143 4.05 5.07 27.39
C ARG A 143 3.34 4.12 26.43
N ILE A 144 4.08 3.64 25.43
CA ILE A 144 3.66 2.60 24.50
C ILE A 144 4.79 1.58 24.31
N PRO A 145 4.53 0.27 24.23
CA PRO A 145 5.53 -0.71 23.81
C PRO A 145 6.05 -0.37 22.40
N LEU A 146 7.37 -0.49 22.17
CA LEU A 146 7.95 -0.24 20.85
C LEU A 146 7.33 -1.17 19.80
N MET A 147 7.16 -2.45 20.12
CA MET A 147 6.53 -3.42 19.21
C MET A 147 5.13 -2.97 18.80
N THR A 148 4.29 -2.56 19.76
CA THR A 148 2.94 -2.03 19.46
C THR A 148 3.01 -0.80 18.55
N ALA A 149 3.95 0.12 18.75
CA ALA A 149 4.10 1.27 17.85
C ALA A 149 4.52 0.85 16.41
N LEU A 150 5.39 -0.15 16.26
CA LEU A 150 5.77 -0.69 14.95
C LEU A 150 4.58 -1.38 14.26
N GLN A 151 3.82 -2.17 15.01
CA GLN A 151 2.62 -2.85 14.54
C GLN A 151 1.54 -1.86 14.09
N LEU A 152 1.21 -0.87 14.93
CA LEU A 152 0.29 0.22 14.58
C LEU A 152 0.74 0.95 13.31
N GLY A 153 2.02 1.31 13.23
CA GLY A 153 2.56 1.97 12.05
C GLY A 153 2.44 1.15 10.76
N SER A 154 2.55 -0.18 10.89
CA SER A 154 2.43 -1.16 9.81
C SER A 154 0.98 -1.25 9.33
N ILE A 155 0.06 -1.71 10.18
CA ILE A 155 -1.35 -1.95 9.81
C ILE A 155 -2.08 -0.68 9.34
N TYR A 156 -1.79 0.49 9.93
CA TYR A 156 -2.52 1.70 9.60
C TYR A 156 -2.22 2.25 8.21
N ALA A 157 -1.18 1.76 7.53
CA ALA A 157 -0.94 2.12 6.14
C ALA A 157 -2.10 1.71 5.21
N ASP A 158 -2.83 0.65 5.56
CA ASP A 158 -4.06 0.24 4.89
C ASP A 158 -5.32 0.89 5.46
N LEU A 159 -5.38 1.04 6.79
CA LEU A 159 -6.59 1.48 7.49
C LEU A 159 -6.81 3.00 7.46
N ASP A 160 -5.75 3.81 7.38
CA ASP A 160 -5.84 5.27 7.50
C ASP A 160 -6.11 5.99 6.18
N ARG A 161 -6.27 5.23 5.10
CA ARG A 161 -6.65 5.74 3.77
C ARG A 161 -5.67 6.75 3.16
N ARG A 162 -4.42 6.81 3.64
CA ARG A 162 -3.37 7.67 3.06
C ARG A 162 -3.19 7.49 1.55
N ASN A 163 -3.38 6.25 1.06
CA ASN A 163 -3.25 5.90 -0.35
C ASN A 163 -4.58 5.79 -1.09
N GLN A 164 -5.72 6.06 -0.45
CA GLN A 164 -7.04 6.00 -1.09
C GLN A 164 -7.55 7.37 -1.50
N SER A 165 -8.39 7.43 -2.54
CA SER A 165 -9.21 8.61 -2.86
C SER A 165 -8.41 9.91 -2.94
N ARG A 166 -7.22 9.85 -3.56
CA ARG A 166 -6.30 10.98 -3.75
C ARG A 166 -6.85 11.96 -4.79
N ILE A 167 -7.85 12.73 -4.37
CA ILE A 167 -8.60 13.68 -5.17
C ILE A 167 -8.01 15.08 -5.00
N TRP A 168 -7.87 15.83 -6.09
CA TRP A 168 -7.41 17.20 -6.03
C TRP A 168 -8.48 18.11 -5.43
N ARG A 169 -8.06 18.93 -4.47
CA ARG A 169 -8.91 19.89 -3.76
C ARG A 169 -8.30 21.29 -3.83
N ASP A 170 -9.14 22.30 -3.91
CA ASP A 170 -8.69 23.69 -3.87
C ASP A 170 -8.21 24.11 -2.47
N ALA A 171 -7.77 25.36 -2.32
CA ALA A 171 -7.32 25.91 -1.05
C ALA A 171 -8.42 25.88 0.04
N GLY A 172 -9.70 25.93 -0.35
CA GLY A 172 -10.84 25.80 0.57
C GLY A 172 -11.24 24.36 0.89
N GLY A 173 -10.49 23.37 0.39
CA GLY A 173 -10.77 21.95 0.61
C GLY A 173 -11.87 21.37 -0.27
N ARG A 174 -12.40 22.13 -1.23
CA ARG A 174 -13.45 21.68 -2.13
C ARG A 174 -12.87 20.80 -3.23
N VAL A 175 -13.57 19.71 -3.54
CA VAL A 175 -13.20 18.83 -4.66
C VAL A 175 -13.24 19.62 -5.96
N VAL A 176 -12.15 19.59 -6.71
CA VAL A 176 -12.10 20.24 -8.02
C VAL A 176 -12.67 19.30 -9.08
N ARG A 177 -13.53 19.85 -9.93
CA ARG A 177 -14.13 19.16 -11.07
C ARG A 177 -13.79 19.88 -12.38
N THR A 178 -13.72 19.12 -13.46
CA THR A 178 -13.59 19.66 -14.83
C THR A 178 -14.92 20.24 -15.32
N ALA A 179 -14.92 20.91 -16.47
CA ALA A 179 -16.13 21.43 -17.11
C ALA A 179 -17.12 20.31 -17.49
N THR A 180 -16.62 19.10 -17.76
CA THR A 180 -17.44 17.89 -18.00
C THR A 180 -17.99 17.27 -16.72
N GLY A 181 -17.60 17.76 -15.55
CA GLY A 181 -18.03 17.27 -14.23
C GLY A 181 -17.13 16.21 -13.61
N ASP A 182 -16.05 15.81 -14.30
CA ASP A 182 -15.14 14.76 -13.84
C ASP A 182 -14.37 15.21 -12.60
N THR A 183 -14.25 14.33 -11.62
CA THR A 183 -13.40 14.55 -10.44
C THR A 183 -11.95 14.58 -10.87
N VAL A 184 -11.21 15.64 -10.52
CA VAL A 184 -9.79 15.74 -10.87
C VAL A 184 -8.93 14.94 -9.87
N PRO A 185 -8.14 13.95 -10.32
CA PRO A 185 -7.17 13.26 -9.47
C PRO A 185 -6.10 14.23 -8.96
N PHE A 186 -5.58 14.02 -7.74
CA PHE A 186 -4.40 14.73 -7.26
C PHE A 186 -3.20 14.45 -8.17
N ASP A 187 -3.04 13.18 -8.53
CA ASP A 187 -2.14 12.69 -9.58
C ASP A 187 -2.89 11.69 -10.48
N PRO A 188 -3.11 12.00 -11.77
CA PRO A 188 -3.77 11.09 -12.70
C PRO A 188 -3.09 9.72 -12.88
N MET A 189 -1.79 9.60 -12.55
CA MET A 189 -1.08 8.31 -12.64
C MET A 189 -1.72 7.22 -11.78
N THR A 190 -2.40 7.58 -10.69
CA THR A 190 -3.10 6.61 -9.82
C THR A 190 -4.20 5.85 -10.55
N LEU A 191 -4.75 6.41 -11.63
CA LEU A 191 -5.79 5.76 -12.45
C LEU A 191 -5.25 4.58 -13.27
N ASN A 192 -3.93 4.46 -13.46
CA ASN A 192 -3.35 3.33 -14.18
C ASN A 192 -3.45 2.01 -13.42
N MET A 193 -3.76 2.05 -12.13
CA MET A 193 -4.01 0.85 -11.32
C MET A 193 -5.50 0.57 -11.11
N GLY A 194 -6.40 1.31 -11.76
CA GLY A 194 -7.84 1.09 -11.72
C GLY A 194 -8.63 2.38 -11.53
N ARG A 195 -9.26 2.56 -10.37
CA ARG A 195 -10.17 3.68 -10.08
C ARG A 195 -9.54 4.66 -9.09
N LEU A 196 -10.07 5.87 -9.08
CA LEU A 196 -9.64 6.93 -8.16
C LEU A 196 -10.00 6.65 -6.69
N THR A 197 -10.95 5.75 -6.44
CA THR A 197 -11.48 5.39 -5.11
C THR A 197 -11.45 3.88 -4.89
N GLY A 198 -11.61 3.44 -3.64
CA GLY A 198 -11.58 2.02 -3.25
C GLY A 198 -10.18 1.41 -3.34
N LEU A 199 -10.07 0.08 -3.24
CA LEU A 199 -8.79 -0.64 -3.22
C LEU A 199 -7.87 -0.34 -4.40
N SER A 200 -8.43 -0.26 -5.61
CA SER A 200 -7.63 0.05 -6.80
C SER A 200 -6.91 1.40 -6.73
N SER A 201 -7.40 2.34 -5.90
CA SER A 201 -6.72 3.62 -5.67
C SER A 201 -5.48 3.50 -4.78
N GLN A 202 -5.42 2.46 -3.93
CA GLN A 202 -4.25 2.13 -3.10
C GLN A 202 -3.18 1.40 -3.88
N ALA A 203 -3.54 0.53 -4.83
CA ALA A 203 -2.61 -0.34 -5.56
C ALA A 203 -1.35 0.40 -6.07
N HIS A 204 -1.50 1.61 -6.59
CA HIS A 204 -0.37 2.45 -7.03
C HIS A 204 0.68 2.74 -5.94
N GLY A 205 0.25 2.85 -4.68
CA GLY A 205 1.12 3.07 -3.51
C GLY A 205 1.73 1.79 -2.92
N HIS A 206 1.10 0.63 -3.15
CA HIS A 206 1.41 -0.65 -2.50
C HIS A 206 2.13 -1.62 -3.44
N TYR A 207 1.98 -1.45 -4.76
CA TYR A 207 2.62 -2.33 -5.73
C TYR A 207 4.10 -2.00 -5.92
N GLY A 208 4.87 -3.04 -6.20
CA GLY A 208 6.27 -2.97 -6.59
C GLY A 208 6.47 -3.81 -7.84
N LEU A 209 6.31 -3.21 -9.02
CA LEU A 209 6.60 -3.89 -10.28
C LEU A 209 8.12 -4.01 -10.48
N ASN A 210 8.58 -5.10 -11.08
CA ASN A 210 10.00 -5.24 -11.42
C ASN A 210 10.45 -4.12 -12.39
N HIS A 211 11.77 -3.87 -12.44
CA HIS A 211 12.36 -2.80 -13.25
C HIS A 211 12.65 -3.18 -14.71
N HIS A 212 12.20 -4.35 -15.18
CA HIS A 212 12.35 -4.71 -16.58
C HIS A 212 11.49 -3.81 -17.48
N PRO A 213 11.86 -3.65 -18.76
CA PRO A 213 11.02 -2.95 -19.74
C PRO A 213 9.60 -3.52 -19.77
N LYS A 214 8.60 -2.64 -19.63
CA LYS A 214 7.20 -3.03 -19.66
C LYS A 214 6.61 -3.04 -21.07
N SER A 215 5.63 -3.91 -21.29
CA SER A 215 4.88 -4.01 -22.55
C SER A 215 3.38 -4.16 -22.30
N ASP A 216 2.57 -3.59 -23.19
CA ASP A 216 1.12 -3.79 -23.23
C ASP A 216 0.70 -4.87 -24.26
N ALA A 217 1.67 -5.59 -24.84
CA ALA A 217 1.41 -6.61 -25.84
C ALA A 217 0.70 -7.83 -25.22
N PRO A 218 -0.41 -8.33 -25.81
CA PRO A 218 -1.11 -9.50 -25.30
C PRO A 218 -0.25 -10.76 -25.18
N ASP A 219 0.77 -10.91 -26.03
CA ASP A 219 1.68 -12.07 -25.96
C ASP A 219 2.67 -11.99 -24.79
N VAL A 220 3.01 -10.78 -24.34
CA VAL A 220 3.77 -10.60 -23.09
C VAL A 220 2.90 -11.00 -21.90
N LEU A 221 1.62 -10.58 -21.86
CA LEU A 221 0.70 -11.00 -20.80
C LEU A 221 0.55 -12.54 -20.69
N LYS A 222 0.68 -13.26 -21.81
CA LYS A 222 0.62 -14.73 -21.81
C LYS A 222 1.90 -15.40 -21.30
N ARG A 223 3.08 -14.85 -21.65
CA ARG A 223 4.38 -15.52 -21.47
C ARG A 223 5.18 -14.99 -20.28
N ALA A 224 5.12 -13.68 -20.06
CA ALA A 224 5.84 -12.95 -19.02
C ALA A 224 4.92 -11.87 -18.41
N PRO A 225 3.83 -12.28 -17.73
CA PRO A 225 2.84 -11.35 -17.15
C PRO A 225 3.43 -10.31 -16.18
N TRP A 226 4.58 -10.58 -15.57
CA TRP A 226 5.32 -9.65 -14.73
C TRP A 226 5.98 -8.48 -15.49
N ASP A 227 6.21 -8.65 -16.81
CA ASP A 227 6.67 -7.59 -17.70
C ASP A 227 5.50 -6.89 -18.42
N PHE A 228 4.27 -7.35 -18.19
CA PHE A 228 3.10 -6.70 -18.73
C PHE A 228 2.69 -5.49 -17.89
N ALA A 229 2.55 -4.33 -18.53
CA ALA A 229 1.87 -3.18 -17.93
C ALA A 229 1.15 -2.35 -18.98
N VAL A 230 -0.03 -1.85 -18.63
CA VAL A 230 -0.90 -1.04 -19.51
C VAL A 230 -1.47 0.16 -18.75
N ALA A 231 -1.35 1.34 -19.37
CA ALA A 231 -1.89 2.59 -18.86
C ALA A 231 -3.38 2.72 -19.19
N ILE A 232 -4.25 2.20 -18.31
CA ILE A 232 -5.71 2.21 -18.52
C ILE A 232 -6.39 3.54 -18.21
N GLY A 233 -5.74 4.41 -17.42
CA GLY A 233 -6.34 5.62 -16.88
C GLY A 233 -5.69 6.90 -17.41
N PHE A 234 -4.36 6.95 -17.45
CA PHE A 234 -3.59 8.12 -17.89
C PHE A 234 -2.42 7.68 -18.79
N PRO A 235 -2.29 8.19 -20.02
CA PRO A 235 -1.23 7.78 -20.95
C PRO A 235 0.18 7.91 -20.37
N GLY A 236 1.03 6.92 -20.62
CA GLY A 236 2.43 6.93 -20.19
C GLY A 236 2.87 5.59 -19.61
N ALA A 237 4.05 5.57 -18.99
CA ALA A 237 4.52 4.41 -18.23
C ALA A 237 3.68 4.24 -16.96
N VAL A 238 3.35 2.99 -16.61
CA VAL A 238 2.73 2.69 -15.32
C VAL A 238 3.78 2.85 -14.23
N GLU A 239 3.48 3.65 -13.22
CA GLU A 239 4.36 3.88 -12.07
C GLU A 239 3.75 3.22 -10.82
N THR A 240 4.61 2.64 -9.97
CA THR A 240 4.22 2.11 -8.66
C THR A 240 5.20 2.58 -7.59
N TYR A 241 4.73 2.73 -6.36
CA TYR A 241 5.42 3.56 -5.37
C TYR A 241 5.82 2.83 -4.08
N ALA A 242 5.70 1.50 -3.99
CA ALA A 242 6.08 0.76 -2.78
C ALA A 242 7.53 1.04 -2.35
N GLU A 243 8.50 0.96 -3.27
CA GLU A 243 9.91 1.26 -2.97
C GLU A 243 10.11 2.71 -2.50
N ALA A 244 9.46 3.66 -3.18
CA ALA A 244 9.55 5.08 -2.85
C ALA A 244 8.89 5.41 -1.50
N ASN A 245 7.81 4.70 -1.16
CA ASN A 245 7.10 4.84 0.10
C ASN A 245 7.88 4.19 1.25
N ALA A 246 8.41 2.98 1.05
CA ALA A 246 9.31 2.35 2.00
C ALA A 246 10.48 3.28 2.35
N GLN A 247 11.11 3.90 1.34
CA GLN A 247 12.17 4.88 1.58
C GLN A 247 11.69 6.15 2.27
N LEU A 248 10.56 6.73 1.85
CA LEU A 248 10.00 7.92 2.47
C LEU A 248 9.78 7.70 3.97
N PHE A 249 9.13 6.60 4.35
CA PHE A 249 8.84 6.30 5.74
C PHE A 249 10.09 5.90 6.53
N THR A 250 11.09 5.30 5.87
CA THR A 250 12.44 5.14 6.43
C THR A 250 13.07 6.47 6.81
N ASP A 251 12.99 7.45 5.91
CA ASP A 251 13.54 8.78 6.11
C ASP A 251 12.80 9.53 7.22
N LEU A 252 11.47 9.47 7.24
CA LEU A 252 10.66 10.07 8.31
C LEU A 252 10.95 9.44 9.67
N ALA A 253 11.14 8.12 9.73
CA ALA A 253 11.53 7.42 10.95
C ALA A 253 12.88 7.94 11.45
N LEU A 254 13.92 7.92 10.61
CA LEU A 254 15.25 8.42 10.99
C LEU A 254 15.21 9.88 11.43
N LEU A 255 14.50 10.75 10.71
CA LEU A 255 14.37 12.16 11.06
C LEU A 255 13.73 12.36 12.44
N ALA A 256 12.65 11.62 12.74
CA ALA A 256 12.00 11.69 14.05
C ALA A 256 12.94 11.23 15.17
N LEU A 257 13.67 10.13 14.97
CA LEU A 257 14.61 9.62 15.98
C LEU A 257 15.81 10.55 16.21
N LEU A 258 16.42 11.03 15.12
CA LEU A 258 17.60 11.90 15.15
C LEU A 258 17.28 13.28 15.72
N GLY A 259 16.04 13.74 15.55
CA GLY A 259 15.55 15.00 16.10
C GLY A 259 15.51 15.05 17.63
N GLY A 260 15.51 13.90 18.31
CA GLY A 260 15.85 13.78 19.74
C GLY A 260 14.87 14.42 20.73
N ARG A 261 13.60 14.62 20.35
CA ARG A 261 12.58 15.19 21.25
C ARG A 261 11.75 14.12 21.95
N PRO A 262 11.15 14.42 23.13
CA PRO A 262 10.12 13.57 23.72
C PRO A 262 8.98 13.28 22.73
N GLY A 263 8.40 12.07 22.77
CA GLY A 263 7.34 11.61 21.86
C GLY A 263 7.79 11.25 20.44
N TRP A 264 8.89 11.83 19.94
CA TRP A 264 9.40 11.53 18.59
C TRP A 264 9.94 10.11 18.39
N PRO A 265 10.48 9.41 19.41
CA PRO A 265 10.74 7.97 19.27
C PRO A 265 9.50 7.15 18.91
N THR A 266 8.31 7.55 19.39
CA THR A 266 7.05 6.89 19.01
C THR A 266 6.66 7.24 17.59
N LEU A 267 6.79 8.50 17.16
CA LEU A 267 6.64 8.85 15.73
C LEU A 267 7.59 8.07 14.85
N SER A 268 8.84 7.93 15.29
CA SER A 268 9.84 7.15 14.59
C SER A 268 9.45 5.69 14.44
N ALA A 269 8.89 5.08 15.48
CA ALA A 269 8.39 3.71 15.42
C ALA A 269 7.15 3.57 14.53
N LEU A 270 6.22 4.53 14.58
CA LEU A 270 5.07 4.57 13.67
C LEU A 270 5.50 4.66 12.20
N TYR A 271 6.43 5.56 11.88
CA TYR A 271 6.99 5.67 10.52
C TYR A 271 7.81 4.44 10.13
N ALA A 272 8.58 3.86 11.05
CA ALA A 272 9.28 2.61 10.79
C ALA A 272 8.28 1.49 10.45
N GLY A 273 7.20 1.35 11.23
CA GLY A 273 6.10 0.43 10.93
C GLY A 273 5.54 0.64 9.51
N SER A 274 5.27 1.89 9.14
CA SER A 274 4.79 2.20 7.78
C SER A 274 5.83 1.88 6.69
N ALA A 275 7.13 1.95 6.97
CA ALA A 275 8.15 1.49 6.03
C ALA A 275 8.15 -0.05 5.89
N LEU A 276 8.01 -0.78 7.02
CA LEU A 276 7.90 -2.24 7.03
C LEU A 276 6.65 -2.70 6.26
N HIS A 277 5.55 -1.95 6.33
CA HIS A 277 4.33 -2.21 5.56
C HIS A 277 4.62 -2.37 4.07
N TYR A 278 5.24 -1.36 3.44
CA TYR A 278 5.51 -1.39 2.00
C TYR A 278 6.54 -2.46 1.60
N VAL A 279 7.43 -2.86 2.51
CA VAL A 279 8.32 -4.01 2.29
C VAL A 279 7.52 -5.32 2.35
N ALA A 280 6.54 -5.41 3.26
CA ALA A 280 5.68 -6.57 3.41
C ALA A 280 4.73 -6.73 2.21
N ASP A 281 4.11 -5.64 1.73
CA ASP A 281 3.22 -5.65 0.55
C ASP A 281 3.88 -6.34 -0.65
N VAL A 282 5.08 -5.89 -1.03
CA VAL A 282 5.78 -6.42 -2.22
C VAL A 282 6.32 -7.84 -2.02
N GLY A 283 6.36 -8.31 -0.78
CA GLY A 283 6.67 -9.70 -0.49
C GLY A 283 5.48 -10.63 -0.68
N ASN A 284 4.24 -10.10 -0.64
CA ASN A 284 3.09 -10.77 -1.20
C ASN A 284 3.16 -10.69 -2.74
N PRO A 285 3.33 -11.83 -3.45
CA PRO A 285 3.57 -11.81 -4.88
C PRO A 285 2.47 -11.14 -5.72
N VAL A 286 1.22 -11.07 -5.26
CA VAL A 286 0.13 -10.44 -6.03
C VAL A 286 0.29 -8.92 -6.22
N HIS A 287 1.17 -8.28 -5.42
CA HIS A 287 1.54 -6.86 -5.53
C HIS A 287 2.68 -6.58 -6.53
N THR A 288 3.21 -7.61 -7.20
CA THR A 288 4.35 -7.48 -8.12
C THR A 288 3.97 -7.53 -9.60
N VAL A 289 2.70 -7.77 -9.91
CA VAL A 289 2.16 -7.86 -11.28
C VAL A 289 0.91 -6.99 -11.43
N GLN A 290 0.78 -6.22 -12.51
CA GLN A 290 -0.33 -5.27 -12.65
C GLN A 290 -1.67 -5.95 -13.01
N ALA A 291 -1.68 -6.79 -14.05
CA ALA A 291 -2.91 -7.37 -14.60
C ALA A 291 -3.18 -8.82 -14.15
N GLY A 292 -2.33 -9.35 -13.27
CA GLY A 292 -2.34 -10.75 -12.86
C GLY A 292 -1.89 -11.69 -13.97
N ILE A 293 -2.82 -12.10 -14.84
CA ILE A 293 -2.62 -13.13 -15.87
C ILE A 293 -3.54 -12.96 -17.09
N TYR A 294 -3.18 -13.57 -18.22
CA TYR A 294 -3.97 -13.54 -19.46
C TYR A 294 -5.40 -14.08 -19.28
N GLU A 295 -5.59 -15.06 -18.41
CA GLU A 295 -6.89 -15.69 -18.16
C GLU A 295 -7.91 -14.70 -17.57
N ILE A 296 -7.46 -13.69 -16.83
CA ILE A 296 -8.34 -12.60 -16.35
C ILE A 296 -8.82 -11.76 -17.54
N TYR A 297 -7.93 -11.46 -18.49
CA TYR A 297 -8.31 -10.76 -19.73
C TYR A 297 -9.29 -11.59 -20.57
N ALA A 298 -9.09 -12.91 -20.66
CA ALA A 298 -10.00 -13.81 -21.36
C ALA A 298 -11.39 -13.85 -20.69
N ASP A 299 -11.42 -14.00 -19.36
CA ASP A 299 -12.67 -13.97 -18.58
C ASP A 299 -13.40 -12.63 -18.75
N ALA A 300 -12.67 -11.52 -18.69
CA ALA A 300 -13.23 -10.19 -18.87
C ALA A 300 -13.80 -9.97 -20.28
N THR A 301 -13.12 -10.49 -21.30
CA THR A 301 -13.59 -10.44 -22.68
C THR A 301 -14.88 -11.24 -22.85
N PHE A 302 -14.93 -12.46 -22.32
CA PHE A 302 -16.13 -13.30 -22.36
C PHE A 302 -17.32 -12.63 -21.64
N GLN A 303 -17.09 -12.11 -20.43
CA GLN A 303 -18.10 -11.39 -19.65
C GLN A 303 -18.59 -10.12 -20.36
N ALA A 304 -17.69 -9.36 -21.01
CA ALA A 304 -18.07 -8.18 -21.79
C ALA A 304 -19.00 -8.55 -22.97
N TRP A 305 -18.71 -9.64 -23.67
CA TRP A 305 -19.57 -10.14 -24.75
C TRP A 305 -20.92 -10.64 -24.23
N LEU A 306 -20.94 -11.37 -23.12
CA LEU A 306 -22.18 -11.80 -22.48
C LEU A 306 -23.05 -10.61 -22.04
N ARG A 307 -22.44 -9.55 -21.50
CA ARG A 307 -23.15 -8.33 -21.12
C ARG A 307 -23.67 -7.56 -22.33
N LYS A 308 -22.89 -7.46 -23.41
CA LYS A 308 -23.37 -6.87 -24.67
C LYS A 308 -24.57 -7.66 -25.20
N ALA A 309 -24.52 -8.99 -25.22
CA ALA A 309 -25.65 -9.81 -25.67
C ALA A 309 -26.89 -9.61 -24.78
N THR A 310 -26.74 -9.67 -23.46
CA THR A 310 -27.87 -9.54 -22.51
C THR A 310 -28.45 -8.13 -22.43
N THR A 311 -27.68 -7.10 -22.77
CA THR A 311 -28.17 -5.72 -22.90
C THR A 311 -28.71 -5.40 -24.30
N LEU A 312 -28.82 -6.40 -25.20
CA LEU A 312 -29.14 -6.21 -26.62
C LEU A 312 -28.27 -5.10 -27.24
N PHE A 313 -26.96 -5.21 -27.04
CA PHE A 313 -25.93 -4.29 -27.52
C PHE A 313 -26.14 -2.83 -27.07
N GLY A 314 -26.68 -2.64 -25.86
CA GLY A 314 -26.88 -1.33 -25.26
C GLY A 314 -28.33 -0.85 -25.26
N LEU A 315 -29.25 -1.55 -25.93
CA LEU A 315 -30.67 -1.18 -25.96
C LEU A 315 -31.34 -1.29 -24.59
N LEU A 316 -30.91 -2.25 -23.75
CA LEU A 316 -31.48 -2.48 -22.42
C LEU A 316 -30.62 -1.92 -21.27
N GLY A 317 -29.58 -1.14 -21.58
CA GLY A 317 -28.69 -0.52 -20.61
C GLY A 317 -27.22 -0.52 -21.05
N ALA A 318 -26.42 0.38 -20.47
CA ALA A 318 -25.01 0.49 -20.80
C ALA A 318 -24.24 -0.77 -20.35
N ALA A 319 -23.50 -1.38 -21.27
CA ALA A 319 -22.61 -2.51 -20.96
C ALA A 319 -21.31 -1.98 -20.31
N PRO A 320 -20.86 -2.54 -19.17
CA PRO A 320 -19.59 -2.16 -18.57
C PRO A 320 -18.42 -2.37 -19.53
N ALA A 321 -17.43 -1.48 -19.48
CA ALA A 321 -16.21 -1.64 -20.25
C ALA A 321 -15.46 -2.91 -19.82
N ARG A 322 -14.81 -3.59 -20.78
CA ARG A 322 -13.98 -4.79 -20.52
C ARG A 322 -12.91 -4.52 -19.45
N THR A 323 -12.29 -3.34 -19.47
CA THR A 323 -11.29 -2.93 -18.48
C THR A 323 -11.89 -2.88 -17.07
N SER A 324 -13.08 -2.30 -16.91
CA SER A 324 -13.79 -2.30 -15.62
C SER A 324 -14.11 -3.71 -15.14
N ILE A 325 -14.56 -4.58 -16.04
CA ILE A 325 -14.82 -5.99 -15.71
C ILE A 325 -13.53 -6.70 -15.26
N GLY A 326 -12.42 -6.48 -15.98
CA GLY A 326 -11.13 -7.06 -15.64
C GLY A 326 -10.62 -6.59 -14.28
N VAL A 327 -10.78 -5.29 -13.98
CA VAL A 327 -10.44 -4.71 -12.66
C VAL A 327 -11.29 -5.33 -11.56
N ASP A 328 -12.60 -5.55 -11.77
CA ASP A 328 -13.45 -6.20 -10.77
C ASP A 328 -12.99 -7.65 -10.49
N ILE A 329 -12.71 -8.44 -11.55
CA ILE A 329 -12.23 -9.82 -11.41
C ILE A 329 -10.86 -9.87 -10.72
N LEU A 330 -9.94 -9.00 -11.13
CA LEU A 330 -8.62 -8.89 -10.52
C LEU A 330 -8.74 -8.55 -9.03
N THR A 331 -9.56 -7.56 -8.69
CA THR A 331 -9.81 -7.16 -7.30
C THR A 331 -10.31 -8.34 -6.49
N ASN A 332 -11.33 -9.07 -6.97
CA ASN A 332 -11.89 -10.22 -6.25
C ASN A 332 -10.87 -11.34 -6.04
N LEU A 333 -10.05 -11.66 -7.06
CA LEU A 333 -9.04 -12.72 -6.96
C LEU A 333 -7.90 -12.31 -6.03
N HIS A 334 -7.51 -11.04 -6.06
CA HIS A 334 -6.48 -10.47 -5.20
C HIS A 334 -6.90 -10.53 -3.73
N THR A 335 -8.06 -9.98 -3.40
CA THR A 335 -8.55 -9.99 -2.01
C THR A 335 -8.80 -11.42 -1.55
N LEU A 336 -9.33 -12.30 -2.42
CA LEU A 336 -9.53 -13.70 -2.07
C LEU A 336 -8.21 -14.42 -1.76
N SER A 337 -7.12 -14.16 -2.49
CA SER A 337 -5.83 -14.79 -2.15
C SER A 337 -5.36 -14.40 -0.77
N GLU A 338 -5.44 -13.11 -0.43
CA GLU A 338 -4.91 -12.62 0.83
C GLU A 338 -5.72 -13.07 2.03
N GLU A 339 -7.04 -12.97 1.94
CA GLU A 339 -7.94 -13.42 3.01
C GLU A 339 -7.82 -14.92 3.24
N LEU A 340 -7.69 -15.70 2.15
CA LEU A 340 -7.50 -17.14 2.25
C LEU A 340 -6.19 -17.48 2.97
N PHE A 341 -5.09 -16.83 2.57
CA PHE A 341 -3.79 -17.09 3.17
C PHE A 341 -3.69 -16.60 4.61
N GLN A 342 -4.21 -15.41 4.91
CA GLN A 342 -4.30 -14.89 6.28
C GLN A 342 -5.03 -15.90 7.18
N TRP A 343 -6.22 -16.35 6.76
CA TRP A 343 -6.99 -17.32 7.53
C TRP A 343 -6.23 -18.64 7.73
N GLU A 344 -5.64 -19.21 6.67
CA GLU A 344 -4.89 -20.48 6.79
C GLU A 344 -3.68 -20.33 7.72
N LEU A 345 -2.95 -19.22 7.63
CA LEU A 345 -1.78 -18.95 8.46
C LEU A 345 -2.13 -18.74 9.92
N GLU A 346 -3.17 -17.97 10.21
CA GLU A 346 -3.62 -17.76 11.58
C GLU A 346 -4.16 -19.03 12.23
N ASP A 347 -4.95 -19.83 11.50
CA ASP A 347 -5.44 -21.11 11.98
C ASP A 347 -4.27 -22.07 12.27
N ALA A 348 -3.28 -22.14 11.35
CA ALA A 348 -2.06 -22.90 11.58
C ALA A 348 -1.29 -22.42 12.82
N LEU A 349 -1.14 -21.11 13.00
CA LEU A 349 -0.49 -20.53 14.17
C LEU A 349 -1.22 -20.89 15.47
N ARG A 350 -2.55 -20.70 15.51
CA ARG A 350 -3.38 -21.05 16.68
C ARG A 350 -3.25 -22.53 17.06
N ARG A 351 -3.34 -23.43 16.08
CA ARG A 351 -3.19 -24.88 16.30
C ARG A 351 -1.78 -25.23 16.77
N SER A 352 -0.75 -24.67 16.13
CA SER A 352 0.65 -24.94 16.47
C SER A 352 0.98 -24.58 17.92
N ALA A 353 0.38 -23.50 18.44
CA ALA A 353 0.54 -23.07 19.83
C ALA A 353 -0.12 -24.01 20.84
N SER A 354 -1.14 -24.77 20.42
CA SER A 354 -1.98 -25.60 21.31
C SER A 354 -1.63 -27.10 21.35
N GLY A 355 -0.88 -27.61 20.37
CA GLY A 355 -0.59 -29.05 20.27
C GLY A 355 0.45 -29.46 19.24
N GLY A 356 1.29 -28.53 18.74
CA GLY A 356 2.22 -28.81 17.65
C GLY A 356 1.53 -28.85 16.28
N PHE A 357 2.16 -29.47 15.28
CA PHE A 357 1.71 -29.43 13.88
C PHE A 357 0.62 -30.46 13.51
N GLU A 358 0.08 -31.18 14.49
CA GLU A 358 -0.97 -32.18 14.25
C GLU A 358 -2.25 -31.51 13.72
N GLY A 359 -2.77 -31.99 12.58
CA GLY A 359 -3.96 -31.43 11.94
C GLY A 359 -3.75 -30.10 11.21
N ILE A 360 -2.51 -29.61 11.09
CA ILE A 360 -2.15 -28.49 10.21
C ILE A 360 -1.74 -29.07 8.85
N PRO A 361 -2.25 -28.56 7.71
CA PRO A 361 -1.79 -28.96 6.39
C PRO A 361 -0.27 -28.84 6.26
N GLU A 362 0.38 -29.86 5.68
CA GLU A 362 1.84 -29.86 5.50
C GLU A 362 2.32 -28.63 4.72
N SER A 363 1.54 -28.19 3.75
CA SER A 363 1.78 -26.96 2.97
C SER A 363 1.85 -25.69 3.84
N MET A 364 1.20 -25.66 5.00
CA MET A 364 1.25 -24.54 5.94
C MET A 364 2.38 -24.64 6.98
N HIS A 365 3.02 -25.80 7.14
CA HIS A 365 4.19 -25.93 8.03
C HIS A 365 5.34 -25.03 7.52
N GLY A 366 5.49 -24.97 6.20
CA GLY A 366 6.45 -24.08 5.53
C GLY A 366 6.22 -22.61 5.86
N ALA A 367 4.98 -22.13 5.77
CA ALA A 367 4.61 -20.75 6.04
C ALA A 367 4.81 -20.36 7.51
N VAL A 368 4.37 -21.21 8.46
CA VAL A 368 4.58 -20.98 9.90
C VAL A 368 6.07 -20.89 10.22
N ALA A 369 6.87 -21.82 9.69
CA ALA A 369 8.31 -21.82 9.95
C ALA A 369 9.06 -20.70 9.21
N ALA A 370 8.53 -20.20 8.10
CA ALA A 370 9.10 -19.08 7.35
C ALA A 370 9.09 -17.77 8.15
N LEU A 371 8.07 -17.55 8.99
CA LEU A 371 7.97 -16.39 9.91
C LEU A 371 9.17 -16.29 10.87
N ASP A 372 9.76 -17.43 11.22
CA ASP A 372 10.88 -17.48 12.15
C ASP A 372 12.22 -17.62 11.41
N ARG A 373 12.29 -18.40 10.33
CA ARG A 373 13.55 -18.68 9.62
C ARG A 373 13.98 -17.60 8.62
N GLY A 374 13.01 -16.96 7.95
CA GLY A 374 13.28 -16.09 6.81
C GLY A 374 13.83 -16.83 5.57
N ASP A 375 14.26 -16.07 4.56
CA ASP A 375 14.81 -16.56 3.31
C ASP A 375 16.36 -16.49 3.28
N GLY A 376 17.01 -17.66 3.33
CA GLY A 376 18.47 -17.76 3.32
C GLY A 376 19.13 -17.37 1.99
N ALA A 377 18.43 -17.44 0.86
CA ALA A 377 18.94 -16.97 -0.42
C ALA A 377 18.87 -15.44 -0.49
N LEU A 378 17.74 -14.85 -0.08
CA LEU A 378 17.56 -13.40 -0.03
C LEU A 378 18.56 -12.73 0.92
N ARG A 379 18.89 -13.38 2.04
CA ARG A 379 19.90 -12.91 3.02
C ARG A 379 21.20 -12.49 2.37
N ARG A 380 21.73 -13.31 1.45
CA ARG A 380 23.02 -13.02 0.77
C ARG A 380 22.91 -11.78 -0.11
N VAL A 381 21.83 -11.69 -0.88
CA VAL A 381 21.56 -10.55 -1.77
C VAL A 381 21.39 -9.25 -0.97
N LEU A 382 20.67 -9.29 0.15
CA LEU A 382 20.48 -8.16 1.06
C LEU A 382 21.81 -7.73 1.69
N ALA A 383 22.62 -8.67 2.16
CA ALA A 383 23.94 -8.40 2.72
C ALA A 383 24.83 -7.63 1.72
N ASP A 384 24.94 -8.13 0.49
CA ASP A 384 25.76 -7.52 -0.56
C ASP A 384 25.20 -6.16 -1.00
N THR A 385 23.88 -6.04 -1.08
CA THR A 385 23.21 -4.78 -1.44
C THR A 385 23.46 -3.70 -0.39
N LEU A 386 23.26 -4.03 0.89
CA LEU A 386 23.45 -3.08 1.98
C LEU A 386 24.94 -2.74 2.20
N ALA A 387 25.85 -3.69 1.99
CA ALA A 387 27.29 -3.42 2.00
C ALA A 387 27.68 -2.39 0.92
N ARG A 388 27.18 -2.56 -0.31
CA ARG A 388 27.42 -1.60 -1.42
C ARG A 388 26.78 -0.24 -1.16
N LEU A 389 25.62 -0.19 -0.52
CA LEU A 389 24.97 1.08 -0.20
C LEU A 389 25.72 1.87 0.86
N ARG A 390 26.28 1.19 1.87
CA ARG A 390 27.08 1.85 2.91
C ARG A 390 28.31 2.57 2.35
N SER A 391 28.87 2.12 1.22
CA SER A 391 29.99 2.80 0.58
C SER A 391 29.58 4.08 -0.18
N GLN A 392 28.28 4.31 -0.41
CA GLN A 392 27.78 5.49 -1.12
C GLN A 392 27.60 6.71 -0.21
N GLY A 393 27.62 6.52 1.12
CA GLY A 393 27.54 7.61 2.09
C GLY A 393 26.82 7.23 3.38
N PRO A 394 26.70 8.17 4.33
CA PRO A 394 26.15 7.91 5.67
C PRO A 394 24.62 7.77 5.71
N ALA A 395 23.93 8.16 4.64
CA ALA A 395 22.47 8.17 4.55
C ALA A 395 21.96 7.40 3.31
N PRO A 396 22.28 6.11 3.10
CA PRO A 396 21.86 5.42 1.89
C PRO A 396 20.32 5.27 1.84
N ALA A 397 19.76 5.22 0.64
CA ALA A 397 18.33 4.94 0.42
C ALA A 397 18.01 3.44 0.59
N PHE A 398 18.24 2.92 1.79
CA PHE A 398 18.14 1.48 2.06
C PHE A 398 16.70 0.95 2.11
N GLY A 399 15.70 1.78 2.41
CA GLY A 399 14.29 1.38 2.38
C GLY A 399 13.86 0.99 0.97
N ALA A 400 14.17 1.83 -0.03
CA ALA A 400 13.91 1.51 -1.43
C ALA A 400 14.69 0.28 -1.88
N ALA A 401 15.97 0.19 -1.53
CA ALA A 401 16.82 -0.91 -1.98
C ALA A 401 16.42 -2.28 -1.40
N VAL A 402 16.05 -2.36 -0.11
CA VAL A 402 15.53 -3.60 0.47
C VAL A 402 14.24 -4.02 -0.25
N THR A 403 13.33 -3.06 -0.47
CA THR A 403 12.06 -3.30 -1.17
C THR A 403 12.30 -3.80 -2.61
N ALA A 404 13.23 -3.18 -3.34
CA ALA A 404 13.59 -3.61 -4.69
C ALA A 404 14.18 -5.03 -4.74
N VAL A 405 14.95 -5.43 -3.72
CA VAL A 405 15.48 -6.80 -3.61
C VAL A 405 14.34 -7.80 -3.39
N VAL A 406 13.32 -7.46 -2.61
CA VAL A 406 12.13 -8.31 -2.42
C VAL A 406 11.34 -8.46 -3.72
N VAL A 407 11.06 -7.34 -4.41
CA VAL A 407 10.39 -7.34 -5.72
C VAL A 407 11.12 -8.24 -6.70
N ASN A 408 12.44 -8.05 -6.85
CA ASN A 408 13.25 -8.82 -7.80
C ASN A 408 13.32 -10.32 -7.45
N ALA A 409 13.15 -10.69 -6.18
CA ALA A 409 13.16 -12.09 -5.76
C ALA A 409 11.82 -12.81 -5.97
N GLY A 410 10.71 -12.07 -6.09
CA GLY A 410 9.35 -12.62 -6.08
C GLY A 410 8.45 -12.28 -7.26
N TYR A 411 8.89 -11.42 -8.20
CA TYR A 411 7.99 -10.89 -9.24
C TYR A 411 7.34 -11.95 -10.14
N GLU A 412 7.99 -13.10 -10.34
CA GLU A 412 7.45 -14.19 -11.18
C GLU A 412 6.32 -14.94 -10.46
N ASP A 413 6.40 -15.06 -9.13
CA ASP A 413 5.44 -15.80 -8.32
C ASP A 413 4.03 -15.19 -8.38
N GLY A 414 3.92 -13.87 -8.60
CA GLY A 414 2.63 -13.17 -8.60
C GLY A 414 1.64 -13.74 -9.62
N ALA A 415 2.11 -14.05 -10.82
CA ALA A 415 1.27 -14.66 -11.85
C ALA A 415 0.81 -16.07 -11.46
N ASP A 416 1.68 -16.87 -10.83
CA ASP A 416 1.34 -18.21 -10.38
C ASP A 416 0.35 -18.21 -9.22
N VAL A 417 0.44 -17.22 -8.32
CA VAL A 417 -0.59 -16.99 -7.29
C VAL A 417 -1.93 -16.72 -7.96
N TYR A 418 -2.01 -15.80 -8.92
CA TYR A 418 -3.25 -15.53 -9.65
C TYR A 418 -3.79 -16.75 -10.41
N ARG A 419 -2.92 -17.56 -11.04
CA ARG A 419 -3.36 -18.82 -11.71
C ARG A 419 -3.99 -19.76 -10.70
N THR A 420 -3.36 -19.90 -9.55
CA THR A 420 -3.75 -20.87 -8.53
C THR A 420 -5.02 -20.43 -7.83
N ILE A 421 -5.12 -19.17 -7.38
CA ILE A 421 -6.33 -18.66 -6.75
C ILE A 421 -7.52 -18.66 -7.72
N ARG A 422 -7.30 -18.38 -9.01
CA ARG A 422 -8.35 -18.49 -10.04
C ARG A 422 -8.86 -19.93 -10.21
N ARG A 423 -7.98 -20.93 -10.09
CA ARG A 423 -8.38 -22.36 -10.13
C ARG A 423 -9.19 -22.74 -8.89
N LEU A 424 -8.80 -22.25 -7.72
CA LEU A 424 -9.49 -22.46 -6.46
C LEU A 424 -10.85 -21.75 -6.40
N ALA A 425 -10.99 -20.58 -7.01
CA ALA A 425 -12.17 -19.74 -6.90
C ALA A 425 -13.43 -20.35 -7.56
N VAL A 426 -14.58 -20.09 -6.92
CA VAL A 426 -15.91 -20.39 -7.48
C VAL A 426 -16.24 -19.45 -8.66
N GLY A 427 -17.28 -19.78 -9.41
CA GLY A 427 -17.72 -19.00 -10.58
C GLY A 427 -17.96 -17.50 -10.31
N PRO A 428 -18.71 -17.11 -9.26
CA PRO A 428 -19.01 -15.71 -8.96
C PRO A 428 -17.82 -14.76 -8.84
N VAL A 429 -16.71 -15.20 -8.24
CA VAL A 429 -15.47 -14.40 -8.06
C VAL A 429 -14.89 -13.95 -9.40
N ARG A 430 -15.12 -14.74 -10.46
CA ARG A 430 -14.60 -14.54 -11.83
C ARG A 430 -15.57 -13.80 -12.75
N ARG A 431 -16.58 -13.11 -12.21
CA ARG A 431 -17.60 -12.37 -12.99
C ARG A 431 -17.43 -10.86 -12.83
N GLY A 432 -17.68 -10.12 -13.92
CA GLY A 432 -17.70 -8.65 -13.90
C GLY A 432 -18.99 -8.06 -13.32
N GLY A 433 -18.87 -6.89 -12.70
CA GLY A 433 -20.00 -6.18 -12.08
C GLY A 433 -20.39 -6.71 -10.69
N VAL A 434 -19.56 -7.57 -10.10
CA VAL A 434 -19.64 -7.97 -8.70
C VAL A 434 -18.26 -7.75 -8.11
N VAL A 435 -18.15 -6.84 -7.15
CA VAL A 435 -16.96 -6.71 -6.30
C VAL A 435 -17.36 -7.26 -4.93
N ILE A 436 -16.63 -8.27 -4.47
CA ILE A 436 -16.84 -8.87 -3.16
C ILE A 436 -16.08 -8.02 -2.15
N ASP A 437 -16.81 -7.52 -1.16
CA ASP A 437 -16.26 -6.77 -0.04
C ASP A 437 -15.95 -7.77 1.08
N PHE A 438 -14.72 -8.30 1.09
CA PHE A 438 -14.31 -9.33 2.04
C PHE A 438 -14.27 -8.81 3.49
N ASP A 439 -14.17 -7.50 3.69
CA ASP A 439 -14.19 -6.88 5.01
C ASP A 439 -15.57 -6.90 5.69
N THR A 440 -16.63 -7.20 4.91
CA THR A 440 -18.02 -7.24 5.41
C THR A 440 -18.49 -8.65 5.76
N ILE A 441 -17.63 -9.66 5.60
CA ILE A 441 -17.96 -11.05 5.88
C ILE A 441 -17.03 -11.61 6.96
N PRO A 442 -17.48 -12.56 7.80
CA PRO A 442 -16.59 -13.22 8.76
C PRO A 442 -15.45 -13.95 8.04
N ASP A 443 -14.25 -13.96 8.61
CA ASP A 443 -13.04 -14.53 7.98
C ASP A 443 -13.25 -15.98 7.50
N GLU A 444 -13.91 -16.84 8.30
CA GLU A 444 -14.17 -18.22 7.88
C GLU A 444 -15.08 -18.34 6.64
N ALA A 445 -15.81 -17.27 6.30
CA ALA A 445 -16.66 -17.22 5.12
C ALA A 445 -15.86 -17.09 3.81
N VAL A 446 -14.55 -16.83 3.86
CA VAL A 446 -13.66 -16.87 2.68
C VAL A 446 -13.77 -18.20 1.93
N TRP A 447 -13.95 -19.30 2.67
CA TRP A 447 -14.11 -20.64 2.13
C TRP A 447 -15.37 -20.82 1.27
N ARG A 448 -16.39 -19.96 1.40
CA ARG A 448 -17.58 -19.96 0.53
C ARG A 448 -17.23 -19.58 -0.92
N PHE A 449 -16.09 -18.93 -1.12
CA PHE A 449 -15.59 -18.52 -2.43
C PHE A 449 -14.55 -19.48 -3.02
N ILE A 450 -14.24 -20.56 -2.30
CA ILE A 450 -13.33 -21.63 -2.74
C ILE A 450 -14.16 -22.86 -3.15
N ARG A 451 -13.71 -23.55 -4.20
CA ARG A 451 -14.31 -24.81 -4.65
C ARG A 451 -14.19 -25.88 -3.55
N PRO A 452 -15.09 -26.88 -3.51
CA PRO A 452 -15.06 -27.91 -2.48
C PRO A 452 -13.71 -28.64 -2.39
N ARG A 453 -13.14 -28.74 -1.18
CA ARG A 453 -11.86 -29.42 -0.90
C ARG A 453 -11.86 -30.93 -1.15
N SER A 454 -13.03 -31.52 -1.42
CA SER A 454 -13.18 -32.95 -1.66
C SER A 454 -12.54 -33.43 -2.97
N SER A 455 -12.19 -32.53 -3.90
CA SER A 455 -11.45 -32.90 -5.11
C SER A 455 -9.94 -32.92 -4.87
N GLY A 456 -9.25 -33.91 -5.45
CA GLY A 456 -7.79 -33.98 -5.40
C GLY A 456 -7.12 -32.75 -6.05
N GLU A 457 -7.72 -32.22 -7.12
CA GLU A 457 -7.25 -31.03 -7.83
C GLU A 457 -7.23 -29.78 -6.93
N VAL A 458 -8.28 -29.54 -6.14
CA VAL A 458 -8.36 -28.37 -5.24
C VAL A 458 -7.29 -28.46 -4.15
N ARG A 459 -7.04 -29.65 -3.61
CA ARG A 459 -6.00 -29.86 -2.61
C ARG A 459 -4.60 -29.57 -3.17
N VAL A 460 -4.26 -30.11 -4.33
CA VAL A 460 -2.98 -29.83 -5.00
C VAL A 460 -2.81 -28.35 -5.31
N ALA A 461 -3.88 -27.68 -5.77
CA ALA A 461 -3.85 -26.24 -6.02
C ALA A 461 -3.67 -25.44 -4.71
N LEU A 462 -4.33 -25.83 -3.62
CA LEU A 462 -4.19 -25.16 -2.33
C LEU A 462 -2.78 -25.35 -1.75
N ASP A 463 -2.22 -26.55 -1.85
CA ASP A 463 -0.86 -26.83 -1.39
C ASP A 463 0.16 -25.98 -2.17
N HIS A 464 0.01 -25.90 -3.49
CA HIS A 464 0.86 -25.05 -4.32
C HIS A 464 0.68 -23.55 -3.96
N PHE A 465 -0.55 -23.09 -3.76
CA PHE A 465 -0.83 -21.71 -3.32
C PHE A 465 -0.09 -21.39 -2.02
N ASN A 466 -0.23 -22.25 -1.00
CA ASN A 466 0.43 -22.09 0.29
C ASN A 466 1.96 -22.10 0.18
N GLU A 467 2.54 -22.91 -0.73
CA GLU A 467 3.97 -22.89 -1.01
C GLU A 467 4.45 -21.56 -1.61
N LEU A 468 3.67 -20.96 -2.53
CA LEU A 468 3.99 -19.65 -3.12
C LEU A 468 3.99 -18.57 -2.01
N GLU A 469 2.94 -18.54 -1.19
CA GLU A 469 2.79 -17.57 -0.12
C GLU A 469 3.83 -17.76 0.99
N ALA A 470 4.19 -19.01 1.32
CA ALA A 470 5.26 -19.30 2.28
C ALA A 470 6.62 -18.72 1.84
N ARG A 471 6.92 -18.72 0.52
CA ARG A 471 8.12 -18.04 -0.01
C ARG A 471 8.02 -16.53 0.18
N GLY A 472 6.85 -15.95 -0.07
CA GLY A 472 6.58 -14.53 0.21
C GLY A 472 6.86 -14.17 1.68
N VAL A 473 6.28 -14.92 2.62
CA VAL A 473 6.50 -14.77 4.06
C VAL A 473 7.98 -14.85 4.44
N ALA A 474 8.72 -15.81 3.87
CA ALA A 474 10.15 -15.96 4.13
C ALA A 474 10.94 -14.72 3.69
N ARG A 475 10.63 -14.19 2.50
CA ARG A 475 11.27 -12.98 1.94
C ARG A 475 10.96 -11.75 2.80
N VAL A 476 9.69 -11.53 3.15
CA VAL A 476 9.27 -10.41 4.02
C VAL A 476 10.04 -10.46 5.34
N THR A 477 9.99 -11.60 6.03
CA THR A 477 10.62 -11.78 7.34
C THR A 477 12.12 -11.44 7.30
N GLU A 478 12.85 -11.93 6.29
CA GLU A 478 14.27 -11.63 6.15
C GLU A 478 14.50 -10.15 5.80
N ALA A 479 13.71 -9.58 4.88
CA ALA A 479 13.82 -8.20 4.49
C ALA A 479 13.58 -7.22 5.65
N LEU A 480 12.56 -7.48 6.50
CA LEU A 480 12.28 -6.65 7.67
C LEU A 480 13.45 -6.67 8.67
N ARG A 481 14.09 -7.83 8.88
CA ARG A 481 15.27 -7.96 9.76
C ARG A 481 16.44 -7.12 9.25
N TRP A 482 16.73 -7.17 7.96
CA TRP A 482 17.82 -6.39 7.36
C TRP A 482 17.51 -4.90 7.33
N TRP A 483 16.28 -4.53 7.01
CA TRP A 483 15.81 -3.15 7.10
C TRP A 483 15.99 -2.62 8.52
N TRP A 484 15.52 -3.36 9.53
CA TRP A 484 15.60 -2.95 10.93
C TRP A 484 17.04 -2.83 11.41
N GLY A 485 17.88 -3.81 11.08
CA GLY A 485 19.31 -3.78 11.39
C GLY A 485 19.98 -2.53 10.82
N GLN A 486 19.70 -2.18 9.56
CA GLN A 486 20.24 -0.98 8.93
C GLN A 486 19.68 0.31 9.55
N TYR A 487 18.39 0.34 9.88
CA TYR A 487 17.77 1.46 10.58
C TYR A 487 18.41 1.70 11.95
N VAL A 488 18.63 0.64 12.75
CA VAL A 488 19.32 0.73 14.04
C VAL A 488 20.73 1.27 13.87
N VAL A 489 21.54 0.68 12.97
CA VAL A 489 22.92 1.14 12.71
C VAL A 489 22.95 2.62 12.32
N THR A 490 22.06 3.04 11.40
CA THR A 490 22.00 4.43 10.92
C THR A 490 21.56 5.39 12.04
N SER A 491 20.60 4.99 12.87
CA SER A 491 20.13 5.81 14.00
C SER A 491 21.16 5.99 15.12
N MET A 492 22.11 5.06 15.22
CA MET A 492 23.21 5.08 16.17
C MET A 492 24.42 5.90 15.70
N ALA A 493 24.28 6.64 14.59
CA ALA A 493 25.32 7.55 14.12
C ALA A 493 25.85 8.44 15.27
N PRO A 494 27.19 8.67 15.33
CA PRO A 494 27.81 9.52 16.33
C PRO A 494 27.10 10.87 16.44
N ARG A 495 26.98 11.41 17.65
CA ARG A 495 26.26 12.68 17.88
C ARG A 495 26.76 13.83 17.00
N ALA A 496 28.07 13.85 16.72
CA ALA A 496 28.70 14.83 15.85
C ALA A 496 28.22 14.76 14.38
N ASP A 497 27.82 13.56 13.92
CA ASP A 497 27.44 13.31 12.53
C ASP A 497 25.93 13.48 12.29
N ARG A 498 25.13 13.53 13.36
CA ARG A 498 23.66 13.62 13.26
C ARG A 498 23.17 14.86 12.50
N PRO A 499 23.74 16.08 12.67
CA PRO A 499 23.30 17.23 11.89
C PRO A 499 23.48 17.01 10.38
N LEU A 500 24.64 16.49 9.98
CA LEU A 500 24.91 16.15 8.57
C LEU A 500 23.93 15.08 8.06
N LEU A 501 23.67 14.05 8.87
CA LEU A 501 22.74 12.98 8.52
C LEU A 501 21.31 13.52 8.31
N VAL A 502 20.85 14.40 9.21
CA VAL A 502 19.55 15.08 9.09
C VAL A 502 19.50 15.90 7.80
N ASP A 503 20.51 16.71 7.51
CA ASP A 503 20.52 17.57 6.32
C ASP A 503 20.51 16.73 5.02
N LEU A 504 21.25 15.62 4.98
CA LEU A 504 21.24 14.69 3.84
C LEU A 504 19.87 14.06 3.63
N ILE A 505 19.21 13.61 4.71
CA ILE A 505 17.88 13.00 4.63
C ILE A 505 16.83 14.03 4.21
N VAL A 506 16.81 15.22 4.83
CA VAL A 506 15.87 16.29 4.46
C VAL A 506 16.07 16.70 3.01
N ARG A 507 17.33 16.84 2.55
CA ARG A 507 17.61 17.16 1.14
C ARG A 507 17.05 16.10 0.20
N ARG A 508 17.26 14.82 0.48
CA ARG A 508 16.70 13.72 -0.33
C ARG A 508 15.17 13.79 -0.36
N VAL A 509 14.53 13.83 0.81
CA VAL A 509 13.06 13.86 0.92
C VAL A 509 12.50 15.06 0.14
N VAL A 510 13.04 16.27 0.35
CA VAL A 510 12.56 17.47 -0.33
C VAL A 510 12.79 17.40 -1.83
N SER A 511 13.97 16.97 -2.28
CA SER A 511 14.27 16.83 -3.71
C SER A 511 13.35 15.83 -4.40
N GLU A 512 13.16 14.65 -3.82
CA GLU A 512 12.31 13.63 -4.42
C GLU A 512 10.84 14.02 -4.43
N ARG A 513 10.34 14.56 -3.31
CA ARG A 513 8.92 14.92 -3.21
C ARG A 513 8.55 16.08 -4.11
N LEU A 514 9.42 17.09 -4.25
CA LEU A 514 9.19 18.17 -5.21
C LEU A 514 9.16 17.65 -6.65
N ARG A 515 10.07 16.73 -7.01
CA ARG A 515 10.07 16.09 -8.34
C ARG A 515 8.75 15.36 -8.59
N TYR A 516 8.24 14.60 -7.62
CA TYR A 516 6.97 13.91 -7.79
C TYR A 516 5.77 14.86 -7.84
N LEU A 517 5.77 15.92 -7.04
CA LEU A 517 4.72 16.94 -7.11
C LEU A 517 4.70 17.64 -8.47
N ASP A 518 5.86 18.05 -8.98
CA ASP A 518 5.98 18.68 -10.29
C ASP A 518 5.43 17.74 -11.40
N ALA A 519 5.75 16.44 -11.32
CA ALA A 519 5.24 15.42 -12.23
C ALA A 519 3.71 15.25 -12.11
N ALA A 520 3.19 15.11 -10.89
CA ALA A 520 1.76 14.99 -10.62
C ALA A 520 0.98 16.22 -11.12
N GLU A 521 1.53 17.42 -10.95
CA GLU A 521 0.94 18.65 -11.46
C GLU A 521 0.94 18.74 -12.98
N ALA A 522 2.03 18.33 -13.63
CA ALA A 522 2.09 18.28 -15.08
C ALA A 522 1.05 17.30 -15.64
N ARG A 523 0.95 16.10 -15.06
CA ARG A 523 -0.07 15.11 -15.41
C ARG A 523 -1.47 15.64 -15.16
N ARG A 524 -1.71 16.28 -14.01
CA ARG A 524 -3.02 16.87 -13.67
C ARG A 524 -3.43 17.98 -14.63
N ARG A 525 -2.49 18.85 -15.06
CA ARG A 525 -2.78 19.87 -16.10
C ARG A 525 -3.16 19.23 -17.43
N ALA A 526 -2.42 18.20 -17.85
CA ALA A 526 -2.75 17.45 -19.08
C ALA A 526 -4.12 16.78 -18.98
N TRP A 527 -4.44 16.16 -17.84
CA TRP A 527 -5.74 15.55 -17.55
C TRP A 527 -6.87 16.57 -17.63
N ILE A 528 -6.74 17.72 -16.96
CA ILE A 528 -7.74 18.79 -17.03
C ILE A 528 -7.95 19.23 -18.48
N GLY A 529 -6.88 19.41 -19.24
CA GLY A 529 -6.96 19.81 -20.66
C GLY A 529 -7.69 18.79 -21.53
N SER A 530 -7.45 17.49 -21.34
CA SER A 530 -8.13 16.42 -22.10
C SER A 530 -9.58 16.18 -21.66
N HIS A 531 -10.00 16.73 -20.52
CA HIS A 531 -11.35 16.58 -19.95
C HIS A 531 -12.13 17.91 -19.96
N GLY A 532 -11.92 18.74 -20.98
CA GLY A 532 -12.72 19.96 -21.21
C GLY A 532 -12.33 21.17 -20.36
N GLY A 533 -11.21 21.13 -19.66
CA GLY A 533 -10.71 22.25 -18.85
C GLY A 533 -11.41 22.39 -17.49
N LEU A 534 -11.11 23.48 -16.78
CA LEU A 534 -11.87 23.89 -15.60
C LEU A 534 -13.08 24.74 -16.04
N PRO A 535 -14.18 24.76 -15.28
CA PRO A 535 -15.32 25.64 -15.56
C PRO A 535 -14.87 27.10 -15.62
N ASN A 536 -15.36 27.86 -16.61
CA ASN A 536 -15.20 29.32 -16.62
C ASN A 536 -15.89 29.88 -15.37
N ARG A 537 -15.14 30.60 -14.54
CA ARG A 537 -15.66 31.24 -13.32
C ARG A 537 -16.30 32.58 -13.61
#